data_AF-A0A9W4RRN8-F1
#
_entry.id   AF-A0A9W4RRN8-F1
#
_cell.length_a   1.000
_cell.length_b   1.000
_cell.length_c   1.000
_cell.angle_alpha   90.00
_cell.angle_beta   90.00
_cell.angle_gamma   90.00
#
_symmetry.space_group_name_H-M   'P 1'
#
loop_
_entity.id
_entity.type
_entity.pdbx_description
1 polymer ?
#
loop_
_entity_poly.entity_id
_entity_poly.type
_entity_poly.pdbx_seq_one_letter_code
_entity_poly.pdbx_strand_id
1 'polypeptide(L)'
;MATPDVDDLNKNLTNRYNQIWDLYFSGKRSVAFTMAEDLVREPGLCANHEAGMHQLLTCHPFNDDTIMHAQEVVRIDSEIVQKYHDTATMHEQAFKQTKLRFAKEHLQLVLEKKRKFDENIAFWISAEFVKVDAPDAQIELAERDEQAERPAAPEDDNNLGDMLPLSSSTAADGELLRSSLNAPPDTTRRTDETSQDQPQSTARVDAVSPRDLHIHTPDEEEL
;
A
#
# COMPACT_ATOMS: atom_id res chain seq x y z
N MET A 1 29.13 -6.87 32.78
CA MET A 1 27.77 -6.58 32.27
C MET A 1 26.89 -7.74 32.69
N ALA A 2 25.86 -7.51 33.49
CA ALA A 2 24.90 -8.55 33.87
C ALA A 2 24.03 -8.83 32.64
N THR A 3 23.99 -10.09 32.21
CA THR A 3 23.01 -10.54 31.22
C THR A 3 21.63 -10.39 31.82
N PRO A 4 20.69 -9.70 31.17
CA PRO A 4 19.31 -9.65 31.65
C PRO A 4 18.78 -11.07 31.80
N ASP A 5 18.01 -11.31 32.85
CA ASP A 5 17.34 -12.59 33.08
C ASP A 5 16.45 -12.91 31.87
N VAL A 6 16.43 -14.17 31.44
CA VAL A 6 15.69 -14.62 30.24
C VAL A 6 14.19 -14.36 30.43
N ASP A 7 13.70 -14.50 31.66
CA ASP A 7 12.30 -14.25 32.01
C ASP A 7 11.95 -12.75 31.95
N ASP A 8 12.88 -11.87 32.34
CA ASP A 8 12.71 -10.42 32.25
C ASP A 8 12.67 -9.95 30.79
N LEU A 9 13.50 -10.54 29.93
CA LEU A 9 13.51 -10.25 28.50
C LEU A 9 12.19 -10.64 27.83
N ASN A 10 11.70 -11.86 28.11
CA ASN A 10 10.45 -12.34 27.53
C ASN A 10 9.23 -11.51 27.99
N LYS A 11 9.22 -11.10 29.26
CA LYS A 11 8.20 -10.20 29.80
C LYS A 11 8.24 -8.83 29.13
N ASN A 12 9.43 -8.27 28.90
CA ASN A 12 9.59 -7.01 28.19
C ASN A 12 9.06 -7.08 26.75
N LEU A 13 9.41 -8.14 26.01
CA LEU A 13 8.94 -8.37 24.63
C LEU A 13 7.41 -8.51 24.58
N THR A 14 6.83 -9.25 25.53
CA THR A 14 5.37 -9.40 25.64
C THR A 14 4.68 -8.07 25.91
N ASN A 15 5.22 -7.25 26.80
CA ASN A 15 4.66 -5.92 27.08
C ASN A 15 4.69 -5.01 25.84
N ARG A 16 5.77 -5.05 25.06
CA ARG A 16 5.87 -4.27 23.82
C ARG A 16 4.91 -4.78 22.75
N TYR A 17 4.77 -6.09 22.60
CA TYR A 17 3.75 -6.70 21.73
C TYR A 17 2.35 -6.16 22.06
N ASN A 18 1.96 -6.18 23.33
CA ASN A 18 0.65 -5.68 23.76
C ASN A 18 0.50 -4.17 23.51
N GLN A 19 1.53 -3.38 23.85
CA GLN A 19 1.54 -1.94 23.63
C GLN A 19 1.34 -1.58 22.15
N ILE A 20 1.94 -2.34 21.23
CA ILE A 20 1.79 -2.12 19.79
C ILE A 20 0.34 -2.31 19.34
N TRP A 21 -0.32 -3.37 19.82
CA TRP A 21 -1.73 -3.59 19.55
C TRP A 21 -2.62 -2.50 20.15
N ASP A 22 -2.33 -2.05 21.38
CA ASP A 22 -3.05 -0.95 22.01
C ASP A 22 -2.94 0.34 21.18
N LEU A 23 -1.75 0.64 20.66
CA LEU A 23 -1.53 1.78 19.76
C LEU A 23 -2.35 1.66 18.47
N TYR A 24 -2.38 0.46 17.88
CA TYR A 24 -3.15 0.18 16.67
C TYR A 24 -4.65 0.43 16.89
N PHE A 25 -5.21 -0.12 17.98
CA PHE A 25 -6.64 0.05 18.31
C PHE A 25 -6.97 1.47 18.79
N SER A 26 -6.01 2.20 19.35
CA SER A 26 -6.16 3.62 19.72
C SER A 26 -6.06 4.58 18.52
N GLY A 27 -5.98 4.06 17.29
CA GLY A 27 -5.88 4.87 16.06
C GLY A 27 -4.49 5.41 15.75
N LYS A 28 -3.48 5.16 16.61
CA LYS A 28 -2.08 5.54 16.39
C LYS A 28 -1.37 4.51 15.49
N ARG A 29 -1.96 4.25 14.33
CA ARG A 29 -1.58 3.13 13.44
C ARG A 29 -0.16 3.26 12.90
N SER A 30 0.25 4.46 12.46
CA SER A 30 1.61 4.67 11.95
C SER A 30 2.68 4.30 12.97
N VAL A 31 2.52 4.75 14.22
CA VAL A 31 3.42 4.42 15.33
C VAL A 31 3.41 2.92 15.62
N ALA A 32 2.21 2.31 15.65
CA ALA A 32 2.08 0.87 15.87
C ALA A 32 2.83 0.06 14.80
N PHE A 33 2.72 0.46 13.53
CA PHE A 33 3.41 -0.22 12.45
C PHE A 33 4.92 -0.09 12.53
N THR A 34 5.45 1.12 12.75
CA THR A 34 6.90 1.32 12.93
C THR A 34 7.44 0.46 14.06
N MET A 35 6.74 0.44 15.20
CA MET A 35 7.14 -0.39 16.34
C MET A 35 7.02 -1.89 16.06
N ALA A 36 6.03 -2.31 15.25
CA ALA A 36 5.87 -3.70 14.85
C ALA A 36 7.02 -4.17 13.95
N GLU A 37 7.47 -3.33 13.01
CA GLU A 37 8.64 -3.61 12.18
C GLU A 37 9.93 -3.76 13.00
N ASP A 38 10.12 -2.91 14.00
CA ASP A 38 11.27 -3.02 14.89
C ASP A 38 11.19 -4.31 15.71
N LEU A 39 10.01 -4.62 16.27
CA LEU A 39 9.84 -5.78 17.14
C LEU A 39 10.05 -7.12 16.42
N VAL A 40 9.63 -7.27 15.15
CA VAL A 40 9.87 -8.52 14.39
C VAL A 40 11.33 -8.77 14.08
N ARG A 41 12.18 -7.73 14.07
CA ARG A 41 13.62 -7.87 13.86
C ARG A 41 14.37 -8.27 15.13
N GLU A 42 13.70 -8.23 16.29
CA GLU A 42 14.35 -8.49 17.56
C GLU A 42 14.44 -9.99 17.88
N PRO A 43 15.64 -10.46 18.28
CA PRO A 43 15.82 -11.85 18.64
C PRO A 43 15.06 -12.18 19.95
N GLY A 44 14.53 -13.40 20.01
CA GLY A 44 13.87 -13.92 21.21
C GLY A 44 12.37 -13.60 21.31
N LEU A 45 11.79 -12.93 20.31
CA LEU A 45 10.34 -12.83 20.18
C LEU A 45 9.76 -14.23 20.00
N CYS A 46 8.71 -14.56 20.77
CA CYS A 46 8.10 -15.87 20.64
C CYS A 46 7.28 -15.94 19.34
N ALA A 47 7.21 -17.13 18.74
CA ALA A 47 6.55 -17.35 17.45
C ALA A 47 5.10 -16.81 17.37
N ASN A 48 4.34 -16.89 18.47
CA ASN A 48 2.98 -16.33 18.50
C ASN A 48 2.97 -14.80 18.37
N HIS A 49 3.90 -14.12 19.05
CA HIS A 49 4.02 -12.67 18.97
C HIS A 49 4.57 -12.23 17.62
N GLU A 50 5.56 -12.95 17.09
CA GLU A 50 6.12 -12.74 15.75
C GLU A 50 5.05 -12.84 14.67
N ALA A 51 4.28 -13.93 14.64
CA ALA A 51 3.14 -14.09 13.74
C ALA A 51 2.10 -12.97 13.91
N GLY A 52 1.83 -12.55 15.14
CA GLY A 52 0.92 -11.44 15.41
C GLY A 52 1.42 -10.10 14.87
N MET A 53 2.72 -9.82 14.97
CA MET A 53 3.30 -8.60 14.42
C MET A 53 3.33 -8.61 12.89
N HIS A 54 3.66 -9.74 12.26
CA HIS A 54 3.52 -9.89 10.82
C HIS A 54 2.07 -9.71 10.36
N GLN A 55 1.11 -10.27 11.09
CA GLN A 55 -0.32 -10.06 10.81
C GLN A 55 -0.70 -8.58 10.88
N LEU A 56 -0.20 -7.85 11.88
CA LEU A 56 -0.43 -6.41 11.98
C LEU A 56 0.16 -5.65 10.78
N LEU A 57 1.38 -6.00 10.36
CA LEU A 57 2.07 -5.35 9.23
C LEU A 57 1.37 -5.58 7.89
N THR A 58 0.59 -6.65 7.73
CA THR A 58 -0.25 -6.83 6.53
C THR A 58 -1.37 -5.80 6.39
N CYS A 59 -1.71 -5.09 7.48
CA CYS A 59 -2.71 -4.04 7.49
C CYS A 59 -2.12 -2.66 7.18
N HIS A 60 -0.81 -2.57 6.93
CA HIS A 60 -0.14 -1.32 6.59
C HIS A 60 -0.48 -0.91 5.14
N PRO A 61 -1.14 0.25 4.94
CA PRO A 61 -1.66 0.63 3.62
C PRO A 61 -0.58 0.94 2.58
N PHE A 62 0.64 1.25 3.01
CA PHE A 62 1.77 1.64 2.14
C PHE A 62 2.97 0.69 2.23
N ASN A 63 2.76 -0.55 2.69
CA ASN A 63 3.86 -1.50 2.83
C ASN A 63 3.92 -2.42 1.60
N ASP A 64 4.99 -2.29 0.83
CA ASP A 64 5.24 -3.13 -0.36
C ASP A 64 5.47 -4.60 0.03
N ASP A 65 5.91 -4.85 1.26
CA ASP A 65 6.17 -6.18 1.82
C ASP A 65 4.93 -6.85 2.42
N THR A 66 3.73 -6.32 2.17
CA THR A 66 2.46 -6.89 2.68
C THR A 66 2.31 -8.38 2.35
N ILE A 67 2.73 -8.81 1.15
CA ILE A 67 2.72 -10.24 0.77
C ILE A 67 3.72 -11.04 1.60
N MET A 68 4.94 -10.53 1.76
CA MET A 68 5.99 -11.21 2.53
C MET A 68 5.51 -11.42 3.97
N HIS A 69 4.94 -10.39 4.59
CA HIS A 69 4.38 -10.52 5.94
C HIS A 69 3.24 -11.54 6.00
N ALA A 70 2.33 -11.56 5.04
CA ALA A 70 1.26 -12.56 5.01
C ALA A 70 1.79 -14.00 4.83
N GLN A 71 2.82 -14.19 4.01
CA GLN A 71 3.51 -15.47 3.87
C GLN A 71 4.19 -15.88 5.17
N GLU A 72 4.77 -14.93 5.89
CA GLU A 72 5.46 -15.17 7.14
C GLU A 72 4.52 -15.60 8.27
N VAL A 73 3.31 -15.02 8.34
CA VAL A 73 2.25 -15.52 9.24
C VAL A 73 1.93 -16.99 8.95
N VAL A 74 1.76 -17.35 7.67
CA VAL A 74 1.48 -18.74 7.26
C VAL A 74 2.63 -19.67 7.62
N ARG A 75 3.88 -19.25 7.40
CA ARG A 75 5.08 -20.02 7.76
C ARG A 75 5.11 -20.30 9.27
N ILE A 76 5.01 -19.26 10.08
CA ILE A 76 5.12 -19.36 11.55
C ILE A 76 3.96 -20.17 12.14
N ASP A 77 2.71 -19.90 11.73
CA ASP A 77 1.56 -20.66 12.24
C ASP A 77 1.61 -22.14 11.79
N SER A 78 2.18 -22.44 10.62
CA SER A 78 2.42 -23.83 10.18
C SER A 78 3.43 -24.53 11.10
N GLU A 79 4.52 -23.85 11.45
CA GLU A 79 5.52 -24.37 12.38
C GLU A 79 4.95 -24.56 13.80
N ILE A 80 4.08 -23.65 14.25
CA ILE A 80 3.37 -23.80 15.53
C ILE A 80 2.45 -25.02 15.50
N VAL A 81 1.69 -25.24 14.42
CA VAL A 81 0.84 -26.44 14.31
C VAL A 81 1.68 -27.70 14.33
N GLN A 82 2.79 -27.74 13.58
CA GLN A 82 3.67 -28.91 13.51
C GLN A 82 4.34 -29.21 14.85
N LYS A 83 4.88 -28.18 15.52
CA LYS A 83 5.60 -28.31 16.80
C LYS A 83 4.72 -28.88 17.92
N TYR A 84 3.43 -28.54 17.91
CA TYR A 84 2.51 -28.90 18.98
C TYR A 84 1.54 -30.03 18.58
N HIS A 85 1.77 -30.70 17.45
CA HIS A 85 0.86 -31.72 16.92
C HIS A 85 0.56 -32.83 17.95
N ASP A 86 1.59 -33.32 18.66
CA ASP A 86 1.46 -34.47 19.56
C ASP A 86 1.32 -34.08 21.05
N THR A 87 1.54 -32.80 21.38
CA THR A 87 1.61 -32.32 22.78
C THR A 87 0.45 -31.42 23.18
N ALA A 88 -0.25 -30.84 22.21
CA ALA A 88 -1.42 -30.00 22.46
C ALA A 88 -2.64 -30.84 22.86
N THR A 89 -3.48 -30.27 23.72
CA THR A 89 -4.84 -30.77 23.90
C THR A 89 -5.64 -30.64 22.58
N MET A 90 -6.69 -31.43 22.42
CA MET A 90 -7.59 -31.30 21.25
C MET A 90 -8.09 -29.87 21.05
N HIS A 91 -8.40 -29.15 22.13
CA HIS A 91 -8.86 -27.77 22.06
C HIS A 91 -7.78 -26.83 21.53
N GLU A 92 -6.55 -26.93 22.05
CA GLU A 92 -5.41 -26.13 21.57
C GLU A 92 -5.05 -26.45 20.13
N GLN A 93 -5.14 -27.72 19.72
CA GLN A 93 -4.89 -28.14 18.35
C GLN A 93 -5.93 -27.53 17.40
N ALA A 94 -7.22 -27.57 17.74
CA ALA A 94 -8.28 -26.95 16.96
C ALA A 94 -8.10 -25.42 16.85
N PHE A 95 -7.69 -24.76 17.94
CA PHE A 95 -7.39 -23.32 17.93
C PHE A 95 -6.21 -22.99 17.01
N LYS A 96 -5.09 -23.73 17.11
CA LYS A 96 -3.90 -23.53 16.25
C LYS A 96 -4.22 -23.78 14.77
N GLN A 97 -4.97 -24.83 14.45
CA GLN A 97 -5.42 -25.11 13.09
C GLN A 97 -6.32 -24.00 12.55
N THR A 98 -7.20 -23.44 13.39
CA THR A 98 -8.07 -22.32 13.04
C THR A 98 -7.25 -21.07 12.72
N LYS A 99 -6.25 -20.73 13.56
CA LYS A 99 -5.32 -19.63 13.26
C LYS A 99 -4.62 -19.82 11.91
N LEU A 100 -4.05 -21.00 11.66
CA LEU A 100 -3.38 -21.31 10.40
C LEU A 100 -4.32 -21.19 9.19
N ARG A 101 -5.57 -21.64 9.33
CA ARG A 101 -6.57 -21.47 8.26
C ARG A 101 -6.80 -19.99 7.96
N PHE A 102 -7.03 -19.16 8.97
CA PHE A 102 -7.21 -17.72 8.78
C PHE A 102 -5.98 -17.06 8.16
N ALA A 103 -4.76 -17.45 8.56
CA ALA A 103 -3.54 -16.94 7.94
C ALA A 103 -3.49 -17.24 6.43
N LYS A 104 -3.88 -18.46 6.02
CA LYS A 104 -3.91 -18.86 4.60
C LYS A 104 -4.97 -18.10 3.81
N GLU A 105 -6.18 -17.94 4.37
CA GLU A 105 -7.26 -17.15 3.77
C GLU A 105 -6.84 -15.68 3.61
N HIS A 106 -6.18 -15.12 4.62
CA HIS A 106 -5.67 -13.76 4.58
C HIS A 106 -4.58 -13.58 3.52
N LEU A 107 -3.65 -14.53 3.38
CA LEU A 107 -2.66 -14.52 2.30
C LEU A 107 -3.33 -14.53 0.92
N GLN A 108 -4.36 -15.36 0.71
CA GLN A 108 -5.11 -15.36 -0.54
C GLN A 108 -5.78 -14.01 -0.82
N LEU A 109 -6.38 -13.39 0.20
CA LEU A 109 -6.98 -12.06 0.08
C LEU A 109 -5.94 -11.00 -0.30
N VAL A 110 -4.75 -11.03 0.32
CA VAL A 110 -3.65 -10.11 0.01
C VAL A 110 -3.18 -10.29 -1.44
N LEU A 111 -3.01 -11.53 -1.89
CA LEU A 111 -2.63 -11.84 -3.27
C LEU A 111 -3.68 -11.36 -4.27
N GLU A 112 -4.96 -11.56 -3.98
CA GLU A 112 -6.06 -11.09 -4.82
C GLU A 112 -6.09 -9.56 -4.92
N LYS A 113 -5.91 -8.86 -3.79
CA LYS A 113 -5.84 -7.39 -3.76
C LYS A 113 -4.67 -6.88 -4.59
N LYS A 114 -3.49 -7.51 -4.50
CA LYS A 114 -2.35 -7.13 -5.33
C LYS A 114 -2.64 -7.33 -6.81
N ARG A 115 -3.17 -8.51 -7.19
CA ARG A 115 -3.55 -8.77 -8.58
C ARG A 115 -4.52 -7.72 -9.13
N LYS A 116 -5.57 -7.37 -8.39
CA LYS A 116 -6.54 -6.34 -8.78
C LYS A 116 -5.90 -4.95 -8.91
N PHE A 117 -4.95 -4.63 -8.04
CA PHE A 117 -4.19 -3.38 -8.10
C PHE A 117 -3.29 -3.33 -9.35
N ASP A 118 -2.59 -4.42 -9.64
CA ASP A 118 -1.73 -4.54 -10.82
C ASP A 118 -2.55 -4.47 -12.13
N GLU A 119 -3.72 -5.13 -12.17
CA GLU A 119 -4.68 -5.03 -13.29
C GLU A 119 -5.17 -3.59 -13.50
N ASN A 120 -5.48 -2.87 -12.41
CA ASN A 120 -5.89 -1.47 -12.47
C ASN A 120 -4.76 -0.57 -12.99
N ILE A 121 -3.52 -0.77 -12.52
CA ILE A 121 -2.36 -0.03 -13.04
C ILE A 121 -2.17 -0.31 -14.53
N ALA A 122 -2.24 -1.56 -14.97
CA ALA A 122 -2.10 -1.92 -16.38
C ALA A 122 -3.19 -1.27 -17.25
N PHE A 123 -4.43 -1.18 -16.75
CA PHE A 123 -5.52 -0.48 -17.40
C PHE A 123 -5.23 1.03 -17.55
N TRP A 124 -4.78 1.71 -16.49
CA TRP A 124 -4.44 3.14 -16.55
C TRP A 124 -3.29 3.44 -17.50
N ILE A 125 -2.22 2.64 -17.46
CA ILE A 125 -1.10 2.78 -18.40
C ILE A 125 -1.63 2.62 -19.84
N SER A 126 -2.43 1.58 -20.11
CA SER A 126 -2.99 1.36 -21.45
C SER A 126 -3.91 2.50 -21.91
N ALA A 127 -4.73 3.06 -21.01
CA ALA A 127 -5.63 4.17 -21.31
C ALA A 127 -4.88 5.51 -21.55
N GLU A 128 -3.74 5.70 -20.89
CA GLU A 128 -2.90 6.90 -21.05
C GLU A 128 -2.09 6.84 -22.36
N PHE A 129 -1.58 5.68 -22.75
CA PHE A 129 -0.92 5.49 -24.05
C PHE A 129 -1.87 5.68 -25.24
N VAL A 130 -3.15 5.29 -25.13
CA VAL A 130 -4.15 5.51 -26.20
C VAL A 130 -4.46 7.01 -26.44
N LYS A 131 -4.15 7.89 -25.48
CA LYS A 131 -4.37 9.35 -25.64
C LYS A 131 -3.23 10.09 -26.34
N VAL A 132 -2.06 9.48 -26.54
CA VAL A 132 -0.90 10.14 -27.14
C VAL A 132 -0.80 9.92 -28.66
N ASP A 133 -1.38 8.84 -29.20
CA ASP A 133 -1.29 8.49 -30.63
C ASP A 133 -2.45 8.99 -31.52
N ALA A 134 -3.29 9.91 -31.02
CA ALA A 134 -4.51 10.33 -31.72
C ALA A 134 -4.65 11.86 -31.97
N PRO A 135 -3.60 12.58 -32.42
CA PRO A 135 -3.89 13.74 -33.27
C PRO A 135 -2.99 13.94 -34.52
N ASP A 136 -2.10 13.02 -34.90
CA ASP A 136 -1.23 13.27 -36.08
C ASP A 136 -1.81 12.77 -37.41
N ALA A 137 -2.85 11.93 -37.38
CA ALA A 137 -3.48 11.40 -38.60
C ALA A 137 -4.52 12.34 -39.26
N GLN A 138 -4.87 13.48 -38.64
CA GLN A 138 -5.80 14.45 -39.23
C GLN A 138 -5.10 15.68 -39.86
N ILE A 139 -3.80 15.88 -39.63
CA ILE A 139 -3.06 17.01 -40.19
C ILE A 139 -2.62 16.71 -41.64
N GLU A 140 -2.25 15.45 -41.95
CA GLU A 140 -1.81 15.10 -43.31
C GLU A 140 -2.93 15.04 -44.37
N LEU A 141 -4.21 14.97 -43.98
CA LEU A 141 -5.31 14.96 -44.96
C LEU A 141 -5.74 16.36 -45.41
N ALA A 142 -5.50 17.39 -44.59
CA ALA A 142 -5.84 18.76 -44.94
C ALA A 142 -4.79 19.41 -45.86
N GLU A 143 -3.51 19.04 -45.72
CA GLU A 143 -2.44 19.56 -46.60
C GLU A 143 -2.45 18.95 -48.01
N ARG A 144 -3.07 17.78 -48.19
CA ARG A 144 -3.13 17.12 -49.50
C ARG A 144 -4.22 17.65 -50.43
N ASP A 145 -5.30 18.21 -49.87
CA ASP A 145 -6.37 18.83 -50.66
C ASP A 145 -6.06 20.28 -51.04
N GLU A 146 -5.22 20.99 -50.28
CA GLU A 146 -4.87 22.40 -50.58
C GLU A 146 -3.85 22.56 -51.73
N GLN A 147 -3.13 21.48 -52.11
CA GLN A 147 -2.22 21.48 -53.28
C GLN A 147 -2.91 21.13 -54.60
N ALA A 148 -4.17 20.69 -54.61
CA ALA A 148 -4.88 20.33 -55.83
C ALA A 148 -5.56 21.52 -56.54
N GLU A 149 -5.59 22.71 -55.93
CA GLU A 149 -6.38 23.85 -56.42
C GLU A 149 -5.54 25.06 -56.91
N ARG A 150 -4.27 24.86 -57.29
CA ARG A 150 -3.47 25.93 -57.93
C ARG A 150 -3.54 25.83 -59.46
N PRO A 151 -4.23 26.73 -60.18
CA PRO A 151 -4.17 26.77 -61.63
C PRO A 151 -2.78 27.23 -62.08
N ALA A 152 -2.22 26.50 -63.04
CA ALA A 152 -0.97 26.83 -63.71
C ALA A 152 -1.07 28.18 -64.45
N ALA A 153 -0.08 29.04 -64.24
CA ALA A 153 0.18 30.21 -65.09
C ALA A 153 1.62 30.12 -65.64
N PRO A 154 1.84 30.61 -66.87
CA PRO A 154 2.86 30.06 -67.77
C PRO A 154 4.26 30.61 -67.51
N GLU A 155 5.22 29.81 -67.95
CA GLU A 155 6.64 30.11 -68.06
C GLU A 155 6.86 31.39 -68.89
N ASP A 156 7.72 32.29 -68.39
CA ASP A 156 8.46 33.17 -69.28
C ASP A 156 9.86 33.47 -68.71
N ASP A 157 10.77 33.57 -69.65
CA ASP A 157 12.21 33.37 -69.58
C ASP A 157 12.98 34.64 -69.12
N ASN A 158 14.29 34.47 -68.86
CA ASN A 158 15.38 35.46 -68.75
C ASN A 158 16.12 35.60 -67.39
N ASN A 159 17.09 34.70 -67.20
CA ASN A 159 18.54 34.95 -67.14
C ASN A 159 19.18 36.03 -66.21
N LEU A 160 20.18 35.52 -65.46
CA LEU A 160 21.52 36.09 -65.14
C LEU A 160 21.66 37.23 -64.10
N GLY A 161 22.39 36.95 -63.01
CA GLY A 161 22.92 37.99 -62.11
C GLY A 161 23.55 37.47 -60.81
N ASP A 162 24.82 37.07 -60.90
CA ASP A 162 25.85 36.96 -59.84
C ASP A 162 25.60 37.55 -58.44
N MET A 163 25.95 36.77 -57.41
CA MET A 163 27.02 37.05 -56.43
C MET A 163 26.70 36.42 -55.05
N LEU A 164 27.45 35.37 -54.70
CA LEU A 164 27.82 35.09 -53.31
C LEU A 164 29.00 36.02 -52.93
N PRO A 165 29.23 36.28 -51.63
CA PRO A 165 30.25 35.46 -51.00
C PRO A 165 29.95 35.00 -49.57
N LEU A 166 30.64 33.91 -49.25
CA LEU A 166 30.82 33.21 -47.98
C LEU A 166 31.44 34.09 -46.87
N SER A 167 31.10 33.79 -45.61
CA SER A 167 32.01 33.42 -44.48
C SER A 167 31.23 33.45 -43.16
N SER A 168 30.96 32.30 -42.54
CA SER A 168 31.75 31.66 -41.45
C SER A 168 31.80 32.45 -40.13
N SER A 169 31.15 31.91 -39.09
CA SER A 169 31.78 31.32 -37.88
C SER A 169 30.74 31.19 -36.74
N THR A 170 30.41 29.96 -36.29
CA THR A 170 30.84 29.32 -35.00
C THR A 170 30.33 30.07 -33.75
N ALA A 171 29.80 29.49 -32.67
CA ALA A 171 29.86 28.16 -32.09
C ALA A 171 28.68 27.98 -31.10
N ALA A 172 28.61 26.79 -30.51
CA ALA A 172 27.55 26.21 -29.70
C ALA A 172 27.58 26.59 -28.20
N ASP A 173 26.70 25.91 -27.45
CA ASP A 173 26.53 25.78 -25.99
C ASP A 173 25.67 26.86 -25.33
N GLY A 174 24.70 26.57 -24.47
CA GLY A 174 24.46 25.37 -23.66
C GLY A 174 24.15 25.82 -22.23
N GLU A 175 23.33 25.05 -21.49
CA GLU A 175 22.90 25.21 -20.08
C GLU A 175 21.58 25.99 -19.87
N LEU A 176 20.47 25.33 -19.50
CA LEU A 176 20.10 24.59 -18.27
C LEU A 176 19.67 25.49 -17.09
N LEU A 177 18.37 25.34 -16.77
CA LEU A 177 17.74 25.26 -15.45
C LEU A 177 17.95 26.41 -14.44
N ARG A 178 16.84 27.09 -14.13
CA ARG A 178 16.37 27.35 -12.75
C ARG A 178 15.04 28.11 -12.79
N SER A 179 13.92 27.39 -12.68
CA SER A 179 12.66 28.01 -12.26
C SER A 179 12.41 27.70 -10.79
N SER A 180 12.40 28.80 -10.03
CA SER A 180 12.26 28.89 -8.59
C SER A 180 10.98 28.28 -8.04
N LEU A 181 11.14 27.75 -6.82
CA LEU A 181 10.19 27.66 -5.72
C LEU A 181 8.95 28.56 -5.87
N ASN A 182 7.77 27.93 -5.79
CA ASN A 182 6.56 28.58 -5.27
C ASN A 182 5.98 27.69 -4.17
N ALA A 183 6.24 28.07 -2.92
CA ALA A 183 5.49 27.62 -1.75
C ALA A 183 4.49 28.72 -1.35
N PRO A 184 3.26 28.38 -0.93
CA PRO A 184 2.44 29.26 -0.12
C PRO A 184 2.32 28.77 1.34
N PRO A 185 1.91 29.66 2.26
CA PRO A 185 2.45 29.70 3.61
C PRO A 185 1.60 28.98 4.68
N ASP A 186 2.34 28.67 5.73
CA ASP A 186 1.93 28.40 7.10
C ASP A 186 0.82 29.36 7.58
N THR A 187 -0.29 28.81 8.11
CA THR A 187 -1.23 29.58 8.92
C THR A 187 -1.43 28.86 10.24
N THR A 188 -0.65 29.31 11.21
CA THR A 188 -0.83 29.05 12.63
C THR A 188 -2.18 29.64 13.07
N ARG A 189 -3.10 28.82 13.60
CA ARG A 189 -4.14 29.33 14.50
C ARG A 189 -4.36 28.38 15.67
N ARG A 190 -3.63 28.71 16.73
CA ARG A 190 -3.84 28.30 18.10
C ARG A 190 -5.04 29.07 18.66
N THR A 191 -5.97 28.36 19.29
CA THR A 191 -6.81 28.93 20.37
C THR A 191 -6.97 27.84 21.42
N ASP A 192 -6.70 28.24 22.65
CA ASP A 192 -6.57 27.42 23.84
C ASP A 192 -7.94 26.99 24.45
N GLU A 193 -7.83 26.00 25.35
CA GLU A 193 -8.63 25.75 26.55
C GLU A 193 -10.15 25.47 26.46
N THR A 194 -10.53 24.25 26.88
CA THR A 194 -11.45 24.11 28.01
C THR A 194 -11.34 22.73 28.66
N SER A 195 -11.12 22.75 29.97
CA SER A 195 -11.05 21.63 30.90
C SER A 195 -12.43 21.11 31.33
N GLN A 196 -12.42 19.92 31.93
CA GLN A 196 -13.46 19.27 32.76
C GLN A 196 -14.70 18.75 32.03
N ASP A 197 -14.91 17.43 32.01
CA ASP A 197 -15.45 16.71 33.16
C ASP A 197 -15.29 15.19 33.03
N GLN A 198 -14.97 14.59 34.15
CA GLN A 198 -14.96 13.15 34.39
C GLN A 198 -16.27 12.79 35.08
N PRO A 199 -16.89 11.65 34.74
CA PRO A 199 -17.45 10.84 35.81
C PRO A 199 -16.94 9.40 35.73
N GLN A 200 -16.38 8.96 36.85
CA GLN A 200 -16.28 7.56 37.19
C GLN A 200 -17.68 6.96 37.23
N SER A 201 -17.88 5.82 36.58
CA SER A 201 -18.98 4.93 36.95
C SER A 201 -18.51 3.48 36.92
N THR A 202 -18.21 2.99 38.12
CA THR A 202 -18.12 1.59 38.48
C THR A 202 -19.50 0.94 38.33
N ALA A 203 -19.64 -0.05 37.45
CA ALA A 203 -20.73 -1.02 37.52
C ALA A 203 -20.19 -2.42 37.25
N ARG A 204 -20.51 -3.30 38.20
CA ARG A 204 -20.09 -4.69 38.30
C ARG A 204 -20.76 -5.55 37.22
N VAL A 205 -19.98 -6.55 36.81
CA VAL A 205 -20.34 -7.90 36.37
C VAL A 205 -21.81 -8.28 36.57
N ASP A 206 -22.49 -8.64 35.48
CA ASP A 206 -23.44 -9.74 35.48
C ASP A 206 -23.27 -10.55 34.18
N ALA A 207 -23.03 -11.85 34.38
CA ALA A 207 -22.85 -12.84 33.33
C ALA A 207 -24.21 -13.19 32.70
N VAL A 208 -24.33 -13.04 31.38
CA VAL A 208 -25.45 -13.60 30.62
C VAL A 208 -24.96 -14.76 29.77
N SER A 209 -25.52 -15.93 30.07
CA SER A 209 -25.32 -17.22 29.43
C SER A 209 -25.78 -17.22 27.96
N PRO A 210 -25.01 -17.76 26.99
CA PRO A 210 -25.41 -17.83 25.60
C PRO A 210 -26.25 -19.10 25.35
N ARG A 211 -27.55 -19.01 25.57
CA ARG A 211 -28.53 -19.91 24.96
C ARG A 211 -29.65 -19.04 24.43
N ASP A 212 -29.56 -18.71 23.14
CA ASP A 212 -30.68 -18.44 22.22
C ASP A 212 -30.14 -17.63 21.02
N LEU A 213 -29.42 -18.34 20.13
CA LEU A 213 -29.26 -17.92 18.74
C LEU A 213 -29.96 -18.99 17.89
N HIS A 214 -31.26 -18.79 17.68
CA HIS A 214 -32.00 -19.47 16.63
C HIS A 214 -31.44 -19.01 15.28
N ILE A 215 -30.76 -19.91 14.58
CA ILE A 215 -30.36 -19.72 13.19
C ILE A 215 -31.57 -20.05 12.33
N HIS A 216 -32.12 -19.03 11.69
CA HIS A 216 -33.12 -19.18 10.64
C HIS A 216 -32.38 -19.53 9.35
N THR A 217 -32.46 -20.79 8.91
CA THR A 217 -32.13 -21.20 7.55
C THR A 217 -33.29 -20.82 6.63
N PRO A 218 -33.06 -20.14 5.49
CA PRO A 218 -34.03 -20.13 4.41
C PRO A 218 -33.82 -21.37 3.53
N ASP A 219 -34.88 -22.17 3.40
CA ASP A 219 -34.99 -23.35 2.54
C ASP A 219 -34.82 -22.98 1.06
N GLU A 220 -34.13 -23.86 0.34
CA GLU A 220 -34.28 -24.03 -1.10
C GLU A 220 -35.64 -24.69 -1.38
N GLU A 221 -36.49 -24.07 -2.21
CA GLU A 221 -37.23 -24.71 -3.32
C GLU A 221 -38.24 -23.71 -3.94
N GLU A 222 -38.51 -23.92 -5.24
CA GLU A 222 -39.49 -23.27 -6.14
C GLU A 222 -39.10 -21.97 -6.86
N LEU A 223 -38.42 -22.10 -8.02
CA LEU A 223 -39.03 -22.08 -9.38
C LEU A 223 -37.97 -22.14 -10.50
#